data_AF-A0A2E9GU10-F1
#
_entry.id   AF-A0A2E9GU10-F1
#
_cell.length_a   1.000
_cell.length_b   1.000
_cell.length_c   1.000
_cell.angle_alpha   90.00
_cell.angle_beta   90.00
_cell.angle_gamma   90.00
#
_symmetry.space_group_name_H-M   'P 1'
#
loop_
_entity.id
_entity.type
_entity.pdbx_description
1 polymer ?
#
loop_
_entity_poly.entity_id
_entity_poly.type
_entity_poly.pdbx_seq_one_letter_code
_entity_poly.pdbx_strand_id
1 'polypeptide(L)'
;MIGKNLAAGLLAYRTGGALTAALAILFISSIAHSATVTVNAFAPYSATPSNGVWYEMRVEEGGAASTVDLTGVGGNLENNQPLPVGAALLTTGSNNLDVAHVGVVDTYGNASNILMDGALEISYSFYKVSAGDLSPYAAPAIRLTLNNPSPVGSDGYGSLVYEPYWQTDPWQSAPGAAVSPDEWITAVITSTTGRFWWDGGFGELNSSGGPPLRTLSDWASVFDEDFTDADLLALSVGVGSYNQGQTGYFDDVSISYTGYIETYNFEPIPEPSTGCLLLLGLAGLSFCDRKRSP
;
A
#
# COMPACT_ATOMS: atom_id res chain seq x y z
N MET A 1 -39.69 69.35 -2.56
CA MET A 1 -40.96 69.17 -3.30
C MET A 1 -41.30 67.69 -3.24
N ILE A 2 -42.26 67.30 -2.40
CA ILE A 2 -43.66 66.96 -2.80
C ILE A 2 -43.63 65.78 -3.78
N GLY A 3 -44.16 64.58 -3.54
CA GLY A 3 -45.01 64.04 -2.49
C GLY A 3 -45.94 62.95 -3.09
N LYS A 4 -46.48 62.09 -2.20
CA LYS A 4 -47.69 61.21 -2.33
C LYS A 4 -47.52 59.87 -3.09
N ASN A 5 -47.68 58.70 -2.45
CA ASN A 5 -48.86 58.01 -1.85
C ASN A 5 -49.91 57.50 -2.85
N LEU A 6 -50.11 56.17 -2.91
CA LEU A 6 -51.41 55.45 -3.03
C LEU A 6 -51.13 53.92 -3.02
N ALA A 7 -51.46 53.24 -1.91
CA ALA A 7 -52.61 52.32 -1.71
C ALA A 7 -52.33 50.87 -2.17
N ALA A 8 -52.13 49.92 -1.26
CA ALA A 8 -53.13 49.24 -0.42
C ALA A 8 -54.17 48.46 -1.23
N GLY A 9 -53.86 47.19 -1.50
CA GLY A 9 -54.77 46.17 -2.03
C GLY A 9 -54.61 44.89 -1.22
N LEU A 10 -55.37 44.81 -0.13
CA LEU A 10 -55.50 43.64 0.74
C LEU A 10 -56.43 42.64 0.04
N LEU A 11 -55.92 41.50 -0.43
CA LEU A 11 -56.75 40.33 -0.75
C LEU A 11 -56.43 39.21 0.24
N ALA A 12 -57.35 39.00 1.16
CA ALA A 12 -57.36 37.85 2.04
C ALA A 12 -57.76 36.61 1.24
N TYR A 13 -56.89 35.59 1.21
CA TYR A 13 -57.30 34.22 0.92
C TYR A 13 -56.87 33.33 2.08
N ARG A 14 -57.86 33.02 2.93
CA ARG A 14 -57.81 32.08 4.04
C ARG A 14 -58.51 30.82 3.57
N THR A 15 -57.76 29.71 3.45
CA THR A 15 -58.16 28.29 3.59
C THR A 15 -56.99 27.49 3.00
N GLY A 16 -56.16 26.83 3.79
CA GLY A 16 -56.52 25.62 4.51
C GLY A 16 -55.90 24.44 3.76
N GLY A 17 -54.82 23.87 4.30
CA GLY A 17 -54.13 22.74 3.68
C GLY A 17 -52.68 22.69 4.10
N ALA A 18 -52.36 21.74 4.97
CA ALA A 18 -51.02 21.48 5.48
C ALA A 18 -50.00 21.39 4.34
N LEU A 19 -49.06 22.34 4.29
CA LEU A 19 -47.82 22.19 3.55
C LEU A 19 -46.67 22.31 4.55
N THR A 20 -46.61 21.33 5.47
CA THR A 20 -45.36 20.95 6.12
C THR A 20 -44.48 20.41 5.01
N ALA A 21 -43.77 21.31 4.32
CA ALA A 21 -42.74 20.92 3.38
C ALA A 21 -41.67 20.20 4.19
N ALA A 22 -41.73 18.87 4.15
CA ALA A 22 -40.73 18.00 4.72
C ALA A 22 -39.39 18.34 4.06
N LEU A 23 -38.58 19.13 4.76
CA LEU A 23 -37.16 19.25 4.49
C LEU A 23 -36.54 17.91 4.89
N ALA A 24 -36.72 16.90 4.05
CA ALA A 24 -35.95 15.68 4.11
C ALA A 24 -34.52 16.07 3.72
N ILE A 25 -33.72 16.44 4.72
CA ILE A 25 -32.28 16.54 4.59
C ILE A 25 -31.83 15.13 4.25
N LEU A 26 -31.60 14.88 2.96
CA LEU A 26 -30.91 13.70 2.48
C LEU A 26 -29.47 13.83 3.00
N PHE A 27 -29.24 13.36 4.22
CA PHE A 27 -27.89 13.02 4.66
C PHE A 27 -27.46 11.83 3.80
N ILE A 28 -26.92 12.13 2.62
CA ILE A 28 -26.04 11.19 1.93
C ILE A 28 -24.80 11.14 2.80
N SER A 29 -24.82 10.28 3.82
CA SER A 29 -23.61 9.89 4.52
C SER A 29 -22.74 9.21 3.47
N SER A 30 -21.70 9.89 3.01
CA SER A 30 -20.59 9.25 2.30
C SER A 30 -20.07 8.17 3.23
N ILE A 31 -20.34 6.90 2.90
CA ILE A 31 -19.79 5.77 3.62
C ILE A 31 -18.30 5.79 3.31
N ALA A 32 -17.46 5.98 4.34
CA ALA A 32 -16.03 5.79 4.18
C ALA A 32 -15.78 4.34 3.78
N HIS A 33 -15.03 4.12 2.70
CA HIS A 33 -14.56 2.79 2.33
C HIS A 33 -13.60 2.32 3.42
N SER A 34 -13.83 1.13 3.96
CA SER A 34 -12.95 0.50 4.95
C SER A 34 -12.95 -0.99 4.72
N ALA A 35 -11.80 -1.55 4.37
CA ALA A 35 -11.64 -2.98 4.17
C ALA A 35 -10.28 -3.49 4.67
N THR A 36 -10.26 -4.78 5.00
CA THR A 36 -9.06 -5.53 5.32
C THR A 36 -9.01 -6.73 4.38
N VAL A 37 -7.93 -6.82 3.61
CA VAL A 37 -7.71 -7.85 2.60
C VAL A 37 -6.64 -8.80 3.11
N THR A 38 -6.97 -10.09 3.17
CA THR A 38 -5.99 -11.14 3.42
C THR A 38 -5.30 -11.52 2.12
N VAL A 39 -3.98 -11.37 2.07
CA VAL A 39 -3.11 -11.73 0.95
C VAL A 39 -2.42 -13.04 1.29
N ASN A 40 -2.73 -14.09 0.54
CA ASN A 40 -2.28 -15.44 0.85
C ASN A 40 -1.35 -16.05 -0.21
N ALA A 41 -1.14 -15.32 -1.30
CA ALA A 41 -0.19 -15.58 -2.36
C ALA A 41 -0.06 -14.33 -3.23
N PHE A 42 1.04 -14.22 -3.96
CA PHE A 42 1.19 -13.26 -5.05
C PHE A 42 0.75 -13.89 -6.37
N ALA A 43 -0.07 -13.19 -7.13
CA ALA A 43 -0.30 -13.55 -8.53
C ALA A 43 0.99 -13.33 -9.34
N PRO A 44 1.22 -14.10 -10.43
CA PRO A 44 2.35 -13.84 -11.32
C PRO A 44 2.22 -12.47 -11.99
N TYR A 45 3.34 -11.96 -12.52
CA TYR A 45 3.35 -10.71 -13.30
C TYR A 45 2.24 -10.68 -14.35
N SER A 46 1.54 -9.55 -14.43
CA SER A 46 0.54 -9.25 -15.45
C SER A 46 0.69 -7.81 -15.91
N ALA A 47 0.59 -7.58 -17.22
CA ALA A 47 0.51 -6.23 -17.78
C ALA A 47 -0.84 -5.55 -17.50
N THR A 48 -1.85 -6.33 -17.12
CA THR A 48 -3.18 -5.88 -16.68
C THR A 48 -3.54 -6.63 -15.40
N PRO A 49 -2.94 -6.27 -14.25
CA PRO A 49 -3.25 -6.91 -12.98
C PRO A 49 -4.73 -6.72 -12.62
N SER A 50 -5.28 -7.65 -11.84
CA SER A 50 -6.65 -7.52 -11.34
C SER A 50 -6.66 -6.55 -10.16
N ASN A 51 -7.64 -5.66 -10.09
CA ASN A 51 -7.78 -4.73 -8.95
C ASN A 51 -7.85 -5.49 -7.62
N GLY A 52 -7.15 -4.97 -6.62
CA GLY A 52 -7.11 -5.53 -5.26
C GLY A 52 -6.33 -6.84 -5.12
N VAL A 53 -5.73 -7.35 -6.20
CA VAL A 53 -4.93 -8.59 -6.17
C VAL A 53 -3.45 -8.22 -6.14
N TRP A 54 -2.76 -8.64 -5.08
CA TRP A 54 -1.31 -8.50 -5.00
C TRP A 54 -0.61 -9.43 -6.00
N TYR A 55 0.40 -8.92 -6.69
CA TYR A 55 1.13 -9.63 -7.74
C TYR A 55 2.61 -9.30 -7.75
N GLU A 56 3.39 -10.16 -8.40
CA GLU A 56 4.80 -9.95 -8.71
C GLU A 56 4.94 -8.83 -9.76
N MET A 57 4.96 -7.59 -9.29
CA MET A 57 5.06 -6.40 -10.14
C MET A 57 6.39 -6.38 -10.89
N ARG A 58 7.49 -6.72 -10.22
CA ARG A 58 8.81 -6.87 -10.82
C ARG A 58 9.67 -7.80 -9.97
N VAL A 59 9.83 -9.03 -10.44
CA VAL A 59 10.76 -10.01 -9.85
C VAL A 59 11.73 -10.40 -10.96
N GLU A 60 13.01 -10.10 -10.75
CA GLU A 60 14.06 -10.26 -11.77
C GLU A 60 15.24 -11.06 -11.22
N GLU A 61 15.84 -11.87 -12.10
CA GLU A 61 17.09 -12.59 -11.84
C GLU A 61 17.03 -13.46 -10.57
N GLY A 62 17.90 -13.22 -9.60
CA GLY A 62 17.93 -13.91 -8.31
C GLY A 62 16.91 -13.39 -7.29
N GLY A 63 15.98 -12.52 -7.71
CA GLY A 63 14.87 -12.03 -6.91
C GLY A 63 13.80 -13.10 -6.67
N ALA A 64 13.14 -13.06 -5.51
CA ALA A 64 11.95 -13.86 -5.25
C ALA A 64 11.00 -13.14 -4.29
N ALA A 65 9.71 -13.46 -4.39
CA ALA A 65 8.67 -12.99 -3.49
C ALA A 65 7.70 -14.13 -3.14
N SER A 66 7.25 -14.17 -1.88
CA SER A 66 6.24 -15.14 -1.43
C SER A 66 5.54 -14.65 -0.17
N THR A 67 4.43 -15.29 0.20
CA THR A 67 3.84 -15.20 1.55
C THR A 67 4.28 -16.42 2.35
N VAL A 68 4.69 -16.25 3.60
CA VAL A 68 5.26 -17.34 4.42
C VAL A 68 4.63 -17.40 5.81
N ASP A 69 4.61 -18.59 6.40
CA ASP A 69 4.20 -18.83 7.79
C ASP A 69 5.43 -18.69 8.69
N LEU A 70 5.35 -17.81 9.67
CA LEU A 70 6.41 -17.54 10.63
C LEU A 70 6.31 -18.40 11.90
N THR A 71 5.28 -19.25 12.02
CA THR A 71 5.09 -20.16 13.15
C THR A 71 6.28 -21.12 13.30
N GLY A 72 6.92 -21.10 14.46
CA GLY A 72 8.06 -21.95 14.81
C GLY A 72 9.41 -21.49 14.24
N VAL A 73 9.50 -20.33 13.58
CA VAL A 73 10.76 -19.76 13.07
C VAL A 73 11.66 -19.28 14.23
N GLY A 74 11.07 -18.81 15.32
CA GLY A 74 11.73 -18.30 16.51
C GLY A 74 12.26 -16.88 16.38
N GLY A 75 12.95 -16.41 17.43
CA GLY A 75 13.60 -15.10 17.47
C GLY A 75 12.62 -13.92 17.38
N ASN A 76 13.14 -12.74 17.02
CA ASN A 76 12.31 -11.54 16.87
C ASN A 76 11.36 -11.62 15.67
N LEU A 77 11.76 -12.37 14.63
CA LEU A 77 10.95 -12.55 13.43
C LEU A 77 9.57 -13.13 13.76
N GLU A 78 9.51 -14.21 14.58
CA GLU A 78 8.24 -14.80 15.03
C GLU A 78 7.64 -14.08 16.25
N ASN A 79 8.44 -13.74 17.27
CA ASN A 79 7.88 -13.33 18.56
C ASN A 79 7.36 -11.89 18.58
N ASN A 80 7.81 -11.04 17.64
CA ASN A 80 7.49 -9.61 17.61
C ASN A 80 6.83 -9.20 16.29
N GLN A 81 6.30 -10.15 15.51
CA GLN A 81 5.62 -9.84 14.25
C GLN A 81 4.36 -8.96 14.47
N PRO A 82 4.03 -8.10 13.49
CA PRO A 82 2.86 -7.21 13.58
C PRO A 82 1.55 -7.97 13.66
N LEU A 83 1.40 -9.01 12.83
CA LEU A 83 0.24 -9.90 12.79
C LEU A 83 0.64 -11.35 13.09
N PRO A 84 -0.31 -12.22 13.50
CA PRO A 84 0.04 -13.39 14.31
C PRO A 84 0.69 -14.58 13.63
N VAL A 85 0.67 -14.71 12.29
CA VAL A 85 1.09 -15.97 11.63
C VAL A 85 1.96 -15.73 10.40
N GLY A 86 1.62 -14.76 9.55
CA GLY A 86 2.28 -14.60 8.26
C GLY A 86 3.02 -13.30 8.04
N ALA A 87 3.84 -13.29 6.99
CA ALA A 87 4.36 -12.08 6.38
C ALA A 87 4.62 -12.31 4.89
N ALA A 88 4.73 -11.23 4.13
CA ALA A 88 5.36 -11.28 2.82
C ALA A 88 6.88 -11.36 2.98
N LEU A 89 7.53 -12.20 2.18
CA LEU A 89 8.97 -12.38 2.09
C LEU A 89 9.46 -11.85 0.72
N LEU A 90 10.51 -11.06 0.75
CA LEU A 90 11.25 -10.58 -0.42
C LEU A 90 12.72 -10.97 -0.28
N THR A 91 13.29 -11.55 -1.34
CA THR A 91 14.71 -11.86 -1.39
C THR A 91 15.37 -11.36 -2.65
N THR A 92 16.61 -10.89 -2.57
CA THR A 92 17.46 -10.61 -3.74
C THR A 92 18.73 -11.47 -3.69
N GLY A 93 19.23 -11.84 -4.86
CA GLY A 93 20.52 -12.51 -5.00
C GLY A 93 21.70 -11.55 -4.90
N SER A 94 22.89 -11.98 -5.33
CA SER A 94 24.12 -11.19 -5.23
C SER A 94 24.41 -10.27 -6.41
N ASN A 95 23.49 -10.08 -7.35
CA ASN A 95 23.65 -9.24 -8.54
C ASN A 95 22.91 -7.90 -8.38
N ASN A 96 23.46 -6.83 -8.98
CA ASN A 96 22.81 -5.51 -9.02
C ASN A 96 21.45 -5.52 -9.73
N LEU A 97 21.23 -6.48 -10.64
CA LEU A 97 19.97 -6.64 -11.37
C LEU A 97 18.92 -7.45 -10.59
N ASP A 98 19.26 -8.02 -9.44
CA ASP A 98 18.30 -8.77 -8.64
C ASP A 98 17.29 -7.81 -8.01
N VAL A 99 16.01 -8.06 -8.25
CA VAL A 99 14.89 -7.22 -7.77
C VAL A 99 13.78 -8.12 -7.27
N ALA A 100 13.20 -7.78 -6.12
CA ALA A 100 11.98 -8.40 -5.62
C ALA A 100 10.98 -7.31 -5.26
N HIS A 101 9.94 -7.17 -6.07
CA HIS A 101 8.96 -6.11 -5.94
C HIS A 101 7.56 -6.66 -6.23
N VAL A 102 6.68 -6.49 -5.25
CA VAL A 102 5.28 -6.92 -5.31
C VAL A 102 4.39 -5.72 -5.05
N GLY A 103 3.19 -5.73 -5.64
CA GLY A 103 2.27 -4.61 -5.47
C GLY A 103 0.84 -4.98 -5.79
N VAL A 104 -0.03 -4.01 -5.58
CA VAL A 104 -1.46 -4.09 -5.83
C VAL A 104 -1.89 -2.85 -6.61
N VAL A 105 -2.57 -3.08 -7.72
CA VAL A 105 -3.29 -2.03 -8.43
C VAL A 105 -4.69 -1.97 -7.84
N ASP A 106 -5.18 -0.76 -7.56
CA ASP A 106 -6.53 -0.56 -7.05
C ASP A 106 -7.08 0.80 -7.47
N THR A 107 -8.34 1.04 -7.14
CA THR A 107 -9.02 2.32 -7.38
C THR A 107 -8.84 3.24 -6.18
N TYR A 108 -7.60 3.67 -5.95
CA TYR A 108 -7.31 4.62 -4.87
C TYR A 108 -7.86 6.01 -5.18
N GLY A 109 -7.97 6.39 -6.46
CA GLY A 109 -8.48 7.68 -6.89
C GLY A 109 -7.38 8.71 -7.17
N ASN A 110 -7.80 9.97 -7.27
CA ASN A 110 -6.95 11.05 -7.77
C ASN A 110 -5.78 11.36 -6.80
N ALA A 111 -4.55 11.27 -7.32
CA ALA A 111 -3.33 11.44 -6.56
C ALA A 111 -3.18 12.85 -5.99
N SER A 112 -3.56 13.90 -6.73
CA SER A 112 -3.42 15.28 -6.25
C SER A 112 -4.25 15.54 -4.99
N ASN A 113 -5.44 14.93 -4.90
CA ASN A 113 -6.28 15.00 -3.70
C ASN A 113 -5.70 14.17 -2.55
N ILE A 114 -5.25 12.94 -2.83
CA ILE A 114 -4.77 12.00 -1.82
C ILE A 114 -3.47 12.50 -1.19
N LEU A 115 -2.47 12.86 -2.00
CA LEU A 115 -1.12 13.24 -1.52
C LEU A 115 -1.12 14.54 -0.70
N MET A 116 -2.16 15.37 -0.86
CA MET A 116 -2.36 16.61 -0.10
C MET A 116 -3.39 16.47 1.03
N ASP A 117 -3.97 15.28 1.22
CA ASP A 117 -4.96 15.06 2.28
C ASP A 117 -4.29 15.16 3.67
N GLY A 118 -4.90 15.92 4.56
CA GLY A 118 -4.45 16.07 5.95
C GLY A 118 -4.69 14.83 6.81
N ALA A 119 -5.55 13.92 6.37
CA ALA A 119 -5.81 12.61 6.98
C ALA A 119 -5.02 11.48 6.31
N LEU A 120 -4.15 11.76 5.32
CA LEU A 120 -3.35 10.72 4.68
C LEU A 120 -2.41 10.06 5.69
N GLU A 121 -2.52 8.74 5.80
CA GLU A 121 -1.58 7.89 6.51
C GLU A 121 -1.34 6.60 5.70
N ILE A 122 -0.09 6.37 5.32
CA ILE A 122 0.40 5.11 4.76
C ILE A 122 1.30 4.48 5.82
N SER A 123 1.06 3.22 6.18
CA SER A 123 1.92 2.50 7.11
C SER A 123 2.19 1.09 6.64
N TYR A 124 3.32 0.57 7.09
CA TYR A 124 3.69 -0.83 6.93
C TYR A 124 4.74 -1.18 7.97
N SER A 125 4.78 -2.46 8.34
CA SER A 125 5.82 -3.00 9.18
C SER A 125 6.77 -3.85 8.34
N PHE A 126 8.07 -3.71 8.58
CA PHE A 126 9.08 -4.47 7.86
C PHE A 126 10.14 -5.05 8.81
N TYR A 127 10.77 -6.13 8.38
CA TYR A 127 11.86 -6.79 9.08
C TYR A 127 13.00 -7.03 8.08
N LYS A 128 14.21 -6.59 8.41
CA LYS A 128 15.41 -6.88 7.62
C LYS A 128 16.22 -7.97 8.30
N VAL A 129 16.56 -9.04 7.60
CA VAL A 129 17.43 -10.11 8.13
C VAL A 129 18.90 -9.70 8.03
N SER A 130 19.68 -9.92 9.09
CA SER A 130 21.14 -9.66 9.05
C SER A 130 21.92 -10.75 8.30
N ALA A 131 21.44 -12.00 8.35
CA ALA A 131 22.10 -13.13 7.71
C ALA A 131 22.06 -13.02 6.17
N GLY A 132 23.23 -13.04 5.54
CA GLY A 132 23.36 -12.95 4.09
C GLY A 132 23.28 -11.53 3.53
N ASP A 133 23.09 -10.52 4.39
CA ASP A 133 22.96 -9.12 4.02
C ASP A 133 24.23 -8.57 3.35
N LEU A 134 24.10 -8.11 2.10
CA LEU A 134 25.18 -7.43 1.36
C LEU A 134 24.98 -5.91 1.26
N SER A 135 23.91 -5.35 1.84
CA SER A 135 23.63 -3.92 1.89
C SER A 135 23.06 -3.52 3.26
N PRO A 136 23.85 -2.87 4.13
CA PRO A 136 23.41 -2.54 5.49
C PRO A 136 22.30 -1.49 5.53
N TYR A 137 22.01 -0.81 4.42
CA TYR A 137 20.99 0.23 4.34
C TYR A 137 19.66 -0.30 3.81
N ALA A 138 19.71 -1.19 2.83
CA ALA A 138 18.52 -1.62 2.12
C ALA A 138 17.55 -2.35 3.04
N ALA A 139 16.26 -2.03 2.91
CA ALA A 139 15.15 -2.68 3.57
C ALA A 139 13.94 -2.65 2.63
N PRO A 140 12.87 -3.40 2.90
CA PRO A 140 11.64 -3.29 2.12
C PRO A 140 11.15 -1.83 2.04
N ALA A 141 10.99 -1.33 0.82
CA ALA A 141 10.70 0.07 0.49
C ALA A 141 9.28 0.19 -0.08
N ILE A 142 8.54 1.22 0.33
CA ILE A 142 7.22 1.54 -0.22
C ILE A 142 7.38 2.31 -1.52
N ARG A 143 6.54 1.98 -2.51
CA ARG A 143 6.45 2.70 -3.77
C ARG A 143 4.99 2.99 -4.11
N LEU A 144 4.72 4.25 -4.45
CA LEU A 144 3.44 4.73 -4.96
C LEU A 144 3.60 5.03 -6.45
N THR A 145 2.85 4.30 -7.29
CA THR A 145 2.87 4.52 -8.74
C THR A 145 1.71 5.40 -9.14
N LEU A 146 2.01 6.45 -9.89
CA LEU A 146 1.08 7.47 -10.34
C LEU A 146 0.90 7.36 -11.85
N ASN A 147 -0.33 7.53 -12.33
CA ASN A 147 -0.63 7.48 -13.75
C ASN A 147 -1.73 8.46 -14.14
N ASN A 148 -1.43 9.38 -15.04
CA ASN A 148 -2.39 10.10 -15.84
C ASN A 148 -2.54 9.38 -17.19
N PRO A 149 -3.69 8.78 -17.51
CA PRO A 149 -3.91 8.06 -18.78
C PRO A 149 -4.08 8.99 -19.99
N SER A 150 -4.14 10.30 -19.80
CA SER A 150 -4.34 11.30 -20.84
C SER A 150 -3.49 12.56 -20.58
N PRO A 151 -2.15 12.43 -20.49
CA PRO A 151 -1.28 13.57 -20.28
C PRO A 151 -1.31 14.49 -21.51
N VAL A 152 -1.23 15.79 -21.28
CA VAL A 152 -1.05 16.80 -22.32
C VAL A 152 0.39 16.76 -22.85
N GLY A 153 1.35 16.46 -21.97
CA GLY A 153 2.74 16.19 -22.30
C GLY A 153 3.02 14.73 -22.71
N SER A 154 4.30 14.36 -22.74
CA SER A 154 4.72 12.98 -22.99
C SER A 154 4.89 12.14 -21.72
N ASP A 155 4.54 12.70 -20.55
CA ASP A 155 5.07 12.22 -19.27
C ASP A 155 3.99 12.16 -18.17
N GLY A 156 3.10 11.18 -18.27
CA GLY A 156 1.98 10.96 -17.34
C GLY A 156 2.18 9.78 -16.37
N TYR A 157 3.41 9.28 -16.19
CA TYR A 157 3.65 8.09 -15.37
C TYR A 157 4.93 8.22 -14.58
N GLY A 158 4.91 7.77 -13.33
CA GLY A 158 6.10 7.69 -12.49
C GLY A 158 5.80 7.09 -11.12
N SER A 159 6.82 6.92 -10.30
CA SER A 159 6.68 6.40 -8.94
C SER A 159 7.48 7.16 -7.89
N LEU A 160 6.81 7.43 -6.78
CA LEU A 160 7.41 7.94 -5.54
C LEU A 160 7.90 6.74 -4.74
N VAL A 161 9.16 6.75 -4.33
CA VAL A 161 9.76 5.63 -3.57
C VAL A 161 10.26 6.12 -2.20
N TYR A 162 9.73 5.51 -1.15
CA TYR A 162 10.15 5.69 0.23
C TYR A 162 11.13 4.60 0.64
N GLU A 163 12.31 5.01 1.04
CA GLU A 163 13.38 4.13 1.51
C GLU A 163 13.63 4.41 3.01
N PRO A 164 13.52 3.42 3.92
CA PRO A 164 13.65 3.66 5.35
C PRO A 164 14.95 4.35 5.79
N TYR A 165 16.04 4.20 5.03
CA TYR A 165 17.34 4.78 5.35
C TYR A 165 17.55 6.22 4.81
N TRP A 166 16.59 6.77 4.07
CA TRP A 166 16.66 8.11 3.44
C TRP A 166 15.85 9.19 4.19
N GLN A 167 15.69 9.06 5.51
CA GLN A 167 14.70 9.87 6.25
C GLN A 167 15.26 11.06 7.02
N THR A 168 16.59 11.25 7.06
CA THR A 168 17.24 12.23 7.95
C THR A 168 17.47 13.63 7.33
N ASP A 169 17.84 13.72 6.05
CA ASP A 169 18.17 15.01 5.40
C ASP A 169 17.71 15.02 3.93
N PRO A 170 16.93 16.05 3.49
CA PRO A 170 16.40 16.17 2.13
C PRO A 170 17.44 16.20 1.01
N TRP A 171 18.65 16.65 1.32
CA TRP A 171 19.70 16.97 0.34
C TRP A 171 20.94 16.10 0.51
N GLN A 172 20.88 15.10 1.38
CA GLN A 172 22.04 14.26 1.69
C GLN A 172 22.40 13.42 0.47
N SER A 173 23.63 13.52 -0.01
CA SER A 173 24.10 12.76 -1.17
C SER A 173 24.43 11.29 -0.85
N ALA A 174 24.26 10.86 0.40
CA ALA A 174 24.53 9.50 0.86
C ALA A 174 23.47 9.05 1.87
N PRO A 175 23.14 7.75 1.93
CA PRO A 175 22.22 7.17 2.92
C PRO A 175 22.44 7.71 4.34
N GLY A 176 21.37 7.79 5.12
CA GLY A 176 21.43 8.11 6.54
C GLY A 176 22.05 6.99 7.37
N ALA A 177 21.41 6.61 8.47
CA ALA A 177 21.83 5.46 9.24
C ALA A 177 21.46 4.15 8.54
N ALA A 178 22.28 3.12 8.74
CA ALA A 178 21.93 1.75 8.39
C ALA A 178 20.60 1.36 9.08
N VAL A 179 19.78 0.58 8.38
CA VAL A 179 18.55 0.05 8.97
C VAL A 179 18.94 -1.05 9.94
N SER A 180 18.42 -0.98 11.15
CA SER A 180 18.66 -1.99 12.17
C SER A 180 18.09 -3.35 11.72
N PRO A 181 18.92 -4.39 11.62
CA PRO A 181 18.45 -5.70 11.22
C PRO A 181 17.89 -6.46 12.43
N ASP A 182 17.18 -7.54 12.13
CA ASP A 182 16.61 -8.50 13.06
C ASP A 182 15.59 -7.93 14.07
N GLU A 183 14.89 -6.88 13.67
CA GLU A 183 13.74 -6.33 14.38
C GLU A 183 12.64 -5.87 13.42
N TRP A 184 11.41 -5.91 13.91
CA TRP A 184 10.25 -5.34 13.20
C TRP A 184 10.21 -3.83 13.43
N ILE A 185 10.16 -3.09 12.34
CA ILE A 185 10.09 -1.62 12.32
C ILE A 185 8.83 -1.21 11.58
N THR A 186 8.00 -0.40 12.23
CA THR A 186 6.81 0.20 11.59
C THR A 186 7.15 1.58 11.06
N ALA A 187 6.96 1.79 9.77
CA ALA A 187 7.01 3.10 9.15
C ALA A 187 5.59 3.69 9.06
N VAL A 188 5.47 4.96 9.42
CA VAL A 188 4.24 5.75 9.29
C VAL A 188 4.54 6.99 8.48
N ILE A 189 3.85 7.14 7.36
CA ILE A 189 4.05 8.16 6.34
C ILE A 189 2.76 8.96 6.23
N THR A 190 2.87 10.29 6.23
CA THR A 190 1.73 11.18 6.04
C THR A 190 1.96 12.07 4.82
N SER A 191 1.03 12.97 4.51
CA SER A 191 1.27 13.98 3.47
C SER A 191 2.51 14.86 3.77
N THR A 192 2.88 15.03 5.04
CA THR A 192 3.97 15.94 5.49
C THR A 192 5.12 15.22 6.19
N THR A 193 5.10 13.89 6.29
CA THR A 193 6.16 13.07 6.90
C THR A 193 6.52 11.90 5.99
N GLY A 194 7.74 11.39 6.14
CA GLY A 194 8.31 10.43 5.20
C GLY A 194 8.77 11.15 3.93
N ARG A 195 9.98 10.82 3.49
CA ARG A 195 10.61 11.43 2.32
C ARG A 195 10.77 10.39 1.22
N PHE A 196 10.40 10.81 0.02
CA PHE A 196 10.41 10.01 -1.18
C PHE A 196 11.40 10.60 -2.18
N TRP A 197 12.08 9.74 -2.92
CA TRP A 197 12.70 10.12 -4.19
C TRP A 197 11.74 9.80 -5.34
N TRP A 198 11.95 10.43 -6.50
CA TRP A 198 11.09 10.30 -7.67
C TRP A 198 11.83 9.59 -8.81
N ASP A 199 11.19 8.65 -9.51
CA ASP A 199 11.80 7.91 -10.61
C ASP A 199 11.57 8.52 -12.02
N GLY A 200 11.01 9.73 -12.08
CA GLY A 200 10.76 10.50 -13.31
C GLY A 200 9.27 10.50 -13.66
N GLY A 201 8.82 11.55 -14.35
CA GLY A 201 7.40 11.78 -14.58
C GLY A 201 6.95 13.21 -14.26
N PHE A 202 5.83 13.65 -14.82
CA PHE A 202 5.12 14.88 -14.42
C PHE A 202 6.01 16.13 -14.36
N GLY A 203 6.88 16.29 -15.36
CA GLY A 203 7.75 17.46 -15.50
C GLY A 203 8.99 17.43 -14.63
N GLU A 204 9.16 16.41 -13.79
CA GLU A 204 10.30 16.24 -12.88
C GLU A 204 11.25 15.13 -13.33
N LEU A 205 12.55 15.37 -13.16
CA LEU A 205 13.59 14.41 -13.53
C LEU A 205 13.69 13.27 -12.50
N ASN A 206 14.18 12.12 -12.98
CA ASN A 206 14.51 10.98 -12.12
C ASN A 206 15.65 11.34 -11.13
N SER A 207 15.41 11.10 -9.84
CA SER A 207 16.33 11.39 -8.73
C SER A 207 17.39 10.29 -8.49
N SER A 208 17.41 9.26 -9.34
CA SER A 208 18.36 8.15 -9.40
C SER A 208 18.57 7.42 -8.06
N GLY A 209 17.50 7.22 -7.28
CA GLY A 209 17.56 6.57 -5.98
C GLY A 209 18.06 7.46 -4.83
N GLY A 210 18.01 8.79 -5.00
CA GLY A 210 18.52 9.74 -4.01
C GLY A 210 17.82 11.11 -4.08
N PRO A 211 18.49 12.19 -3.61
CA PRO A 211 17.91 13.53 -3.58
C PRO A 211 17.46 14.08 -4.94
N PRO A 212 16.47 15.00 -4.95
CA PRO A 212 15.82 15.59 -3.78
C PRO A 212 14.85 14.61 -3.08
N LEU A 213 14.91 14.58 -1.74
CA LEU A 213 14.01 13.79 -0.92
C LEU A 213 12.93 14.68 -0.33
N ARG A 214 11.69 14.52 -0.81
CA ARG A 214 10.56 15.40 -0.49
C ARG A 214 9.42 14.62 0.14
N THR A 215 8.60 15.29 0.93
CA THR A 215 7.34 14.70 1.42
C THR A 215 6.35 14.54 0.26
N LEU A 216 5.26 13.80 0.48
CA LEU A 216 4.23 13.62 -0.55
C LEU A 216 3.60 14.95 -0.98
N SER A 217 3.29 15.83 -0.01
CA SER A 217 2.76 17.18 -0.28
C SER A 217 3.76 18.08 -1.01
N ASP A 218 5.06 17.95 -0.73
CA ASP A 218 6.10 18.70 -1.41
C ASP A 218 6.23 18.24 -2.88
N TRP A 219 6.17 16.94 -3.14
CA TRP A 219 6.16 16.39 -4.50
C TRP A 219 4.93 16.86 -5.29
N ALA A 220 3.74 16.75 -4.69
CA ALA A 220 2.49 17.23 -5.28
C ALA A 220 2.55 18.73 -5.69
N SER A 221 3.36 19.53 -4.99
CA SER A 221 3.50 20.97 -5.28
C SER A 221 4.48 21.31 -6.40
N VAL A 222 5.37 20.39 -6.80
CA VAL A 222 6.37 20.62 -7.85
C VAL A 222 6.03 19.96 -9.18
N PHE A 223 5.20 18.91 -9.16
CA PHE A 223 4.72 18.30 -10.39
C PHE A 223 3.92 19.29 -11.24
N ASP A 224 3.96 19.07 -12.55
CA ASP A 224 3.29 19.91 -13.54
C ASP A 224 1.76 19.66 -13.60
N GLU A 225 1.11 20.27 -14.59
CA GLU A 225 -0.35 20.21 -14.73
C GLU A 225 -0.88 18.79 -14.99
N ASP A 226 -0.07 17.88 -15.57
CA ASP A 226 -0.49 16.50 -15.86
C ASP A 226 -0.70 15.69 -14.56
N PHE A 227 -0.12 16.11 -13.43
CA PHE A 227 -0.34 15.45 -12.14
C PHE A 227 -1.73 15.72 -11.56
N THR A 228 -2.38 16.82 -11.92
CA THR A 228 -3.70 17.18 -11.36
C THR A 228 -4.79 16.15 -11.71
N ASP A 229 -4.66 15.50 -12.86
CA ASP A 229 -5.56 14.43 -13.33
C ASP A 229 -4.98 13.03 -13.14
N ALA A 230 -3.84 12.88 -12.44
CA ALA A 230 -3.24 11.58 -12.19
C ALA A 230 -3.98 10.80 -11.11
N ASP A 231 -4.08 9.48 -11.29
CA ASP A 231 -4.55 8.55 -10.26
C ASP A 231 -3.36 7.95 -9.50
N LEU A 232 -3.54 7.68 -8.22
CA LEU A 232 -2.71 6.71 -7.52
C LEU A 232 -3.09 5.33 -8.05
N LEU A 233 -2.23 4.77 -8.89
CA LEU A 233 -2.50 3.52 -9.62
C LEU A 233 -2.16 2.29 -8.77
N ALA A 234 -1.00 2.32 -8.11
CA ALA A 234 -0.52 1.16 -7.37
C ALA A 234 0.18 1.54 -6.07
N LEU A 235 0.00 0.67 -5.07
CA LEU A 235 0.80 0.59 -3.86
C LEU A 235 1.66 -0.66 -3.95
N SER A 236 2.94 -0.56 -3.61
CA SER A 236 3.86 -1.68 -3.75
C SER A 236 4.97 -1.63 -2.72
N VAL A 237 5.53 -2.81 -2.40
CA VAL A 237 6.65 -2.97 -1.48
C VAL A 237 7.72 -3.79 -2.19
N GLY A 238 8.97 -3.32 -2.15
CA GLY A 238 10.04 -4.01 -2.85
C GLY A 238 11.42 -3.75 -2.28
N VAL A 239 12.36 -4.56 -2.73
CA VAL A 239 13.80 -4.30 -2.63
C VAL A 239 14.30 -4.10 -4.05
N GLY A 240 14.73 -2.87 -4.34
CA GLY A 240 15.15 -2.44 -5.68
C GLY A 240 16.52 -2.97 -6.10
N SER A 241 16.88 -2.68 -7.35
CA SER A 241 18.20 -2.98 -7.90
C SER A 241 19.32 -2.31 -7.10
N TYR A 242 20.53 -2.86 -7.20
CA TYR A 242 21.71 -2.46 -6.41
C TYR A 242 21.61 -2.72 -4.90
N ASN A 243 20.56 -3.41 -4.45
CA ASN A 243 20.42 -3.90 -3.08
C ASN A 243 20.54 -5.43 -3.06
N GLN A 244 21.77 -5.90 -3.05
CA GLN A 244 22.10 -7.32 -3.17
C GLN A 244 21.96 -8.08 -1.85
N GLY A 245 21.71 -9.38 -1.92
CA GLY A 245 21.72 -10.30 -0.78
C GLY A 245 20.70 -9.94 0.29
N GLN A 246 19.61 -9.29 -0.10
CA GLN A 246 18.60 -8.87 0.85
C GLN A 246 17.65 -10.01 1.14
N THR A 247 17.28 -10.16 2.41
CA THR A 247 16.12 -10.93 2.84
C THR A 247 15.33 -10.02 3.75
N GLY A 248 14.12 -9.65 3.31
CA GLY A 248 13.24 -8.76 4.02
C GLY A 248 11.84 -9.32 4.12
N TYR A 249 11.17 -9.05 5.23
CA TYR A 249 9.77 -9.33 5.40
C TYR A 249 8.98 -8.02 5.51
N PHE A 250 7.73 -8.04 5.11
CA PHE A 250 6.81 -6.95 5.38
C PHE A 250 5.41 -7.46 5.64
N ASP A 251 4.64 -6.69 6.41
CA ASP A 251 3.28 -7.01 6.79
C ASP A 251 2.52 -5.74 7.26
N ASP A 252 1.21 -5.87 7.51
CA ASP A 252 0.33 -4.80 7.99
C ASP A 252 0.41 -3.52 7.14
N VAL A 253 0.32 -3.69 5.82
CA VAL A 253 0.39 -2.58 4.87
C VAL A 253 -0.96 -1.89 4.83
N SER A 254 -1.03 -0.59 5.12
CA SER A 254 -2.26 0.17 5.03
C SER A 254 -2.09 1.52 4.36
N ILE A 255 -3.17 1.97 3.74
CA ILE A 255 -3.33 3.33 3.23
C ILE A 255 -4.70 3.85 3.67
N SER A 256 -4.70 5.03 4.26
CA SER A 256 -5.91 5.70 4.72
C SER A 256 -5.86 7.19 4.40
N TYR A 257 -7.00 7.76 4.06
CA TYR A 257 -7.21 9.19 3.86
C TYR A 257 -8.72 9.49 3.97
N THR A 258 -9.16 10.72 3.71
CA THR A 258 -10.56 11.11 3.89
C THR A 258 -11.50 10.27 3.02
N GLY A 259 -12.26 9.39 3.66
CA GLY A 259 -13.26 8.53 3.00
C GLY A 259 -12.74 7.19 2.49
N TYR A 260 -11.48 6.83 2.76
CA TYR A 260 -10.88 5.57 2.33
C TYR A 260 -9.90 5.02 3.37
N ILE A 261 -10.01 3.74 3.68
CA ILE A 261 -9.10 2.98 4.54
C ILE A 261 -8.99 1.58 3.95
N GLU A 262 -7.77 1.12 3.67
CA GLU A 262 -7.51 -0.24 3.21
C GLU A 262 -6.30 -0.78 3.95
N THR A 263 -6.39 -2.03 4.40
CA THR A 263 -5.30 -2.76 5.08
C THR A 263 -5.08 -4.11 4.41
N TYR A 264 -3.83 -4.48 4.17
CA TYR A 264 -3.42 -5.74 3.56
C TYR A 264 -2.61 -6.57 4.57
N ASN A 265 -3.13 -7.76 4.89
CA ASN A 265 -2.54 -8.68 5.87
C ASN A 265 -2.00 -9.91 5.13
N PHE A 266 -0.73 -10.24 5.33
CA PHE A 266 -0.06 -11.29 4.53
C PHE A 266 -0.08 -12.64 5.25
N GLU A 267 -1.22 -13.31 5.20
CA GLU A 267 -1.42 -14.58 5.88
C GLU A 267 -1.36 -15.74 4.88
N PRO A 268 -0.36 -16.65 4.96
CA PRO A 268 -0.34 -17.83 4.11
C PRO A 268 -1.59 -18.68 4.36
N ILE A 269 -2.11 -19.32 3.32
CA ILE A 269 -3.17 -20.33 3.53
C ILE A 269 -2.54 -21.43 4.40
N PRO A 270 -3.13 -21.74 5.59
CA PRO A 270 -2.68 -22.91 6.34
C PRO A 270 -2.73 -24.08 5.37
N GLU A 271 -1.60 -24.75 5.11
CA GLU A 271 -1.63 -25.92 4.25
C GLU A 271 -2.78 -26.78 4.77
N PRO A 272 -3.78 -27.10 3.91
CA PRO A 272 -4.90 -27.88 4.38
C PRO A 272 -4.29 -29.07 5.08
N SER A 273 -4.87 -29.42 6.21
CA SER A 273 -4.41 -30.49 7.09
C SER A 273 -4.50 -31.87 6.40
N THR A 274 -4.28 -31.96 5.09
CA THR A 274 -3.91 -33.10 4.26
C THR A 274 -2.95 -34.03 4.97
N GLY A 275 -1.99 -33.54 5.76
CA GLY A 275 -1.18 -34.37 6.64
C GLY A 275 -2.00 -35.07 7.74
N CYS A 276 -2.89 -34.32 8.39
CA CYS A 276 -3.83 -34.84 9.39
C CYS A 276 -4.92 -35.75 8.77
N LEU A 277 -5.41 -35.45 7.57
CA LEU A 277 -6.34 -36.28 6.80
C LEU A 277 -5.67 -37.55 6.27
N LEU A 278 -4.40 -37.49 5.87
CA LEU A 278 -3.60 -38.65 5.51
C LEU A 278 -3.36 -39.52 6.74
N LEU A 279 -3.00 -38.94 7.88
CA LEU A 279 -2.83 -39.67 9.15
C LEU A 279 -4.15 -40.30 9.62
N LEU A 280 -5.27 -39.59 9.54
CA LEU A 280 -6.60 -40.14 9.84
C LEU A 280 -7.01 -41.23 8.83
N GLY A 281 -6.68 -41.06 7.55
CA GLY A 281 -6.90 -42.07 6.51
C GLY A 281 -6.08 -43.34 6.75
N LEU A 282 -4.80 -43.22 7.11
CA LEU A 282 -3.93 -44.35 7.46
C LEU A 282 -4.36 -45.03 8.75
N ALA A 283 -4.80 -44.26 9.76
CA ALA A 283 -5.40 -44.81 10.97
C ALA A 283 -6.68 -45.60 10.65
N GLY A 284 -7.55 -45.07 9.78
CA GLY A 284 -8.76 -45.73 9.31
C GLY A 284 -8.49 -47.07 8.59
N LEU A 285 -7.48 -47.12 7.73
CA LEU A 285 -7.05 -48.36 7.05
C LEU A 285 -6.54 -49.42 8.04
N SER A 286 -5.80 -48.98 9.07
CA SER A 286 -5.29 -49.87 10.13
C SER A 286 -6.40 -50.50 10.99
N PHE A 287 -7.54 -49.83 11.14
CA PHE A 287 -8.72 -50.39 11.82
C PHE A 287 -9.53 -51.36 10.94
N CYS A 288 -9.50 -51.21 9.61
CA CYS A 288 -10.19 -52.10 8.69
C CYS A 288 -9.51 -53.48 8.57
N ASP A 289 -8.18 -53.55 8.65
CA ASP A 289 -7.46 -54.83 8.58
C ASP A 289 -7.67 -55.71 9.82
N ARG A 290 -7.99 -55.10 10.96
CA ARG A 290 -8.17 -55.82 12.23
C ARG A 290 -9.48 -56.62 12.32
N LYS A 291 -10.37 -56.53 11.32
CA LYS A 291 -11.62 -57.32 11.24
C LYS A 291 -11.52 -58.59 10.40
N ARG A 292 -10.34 -58.95 9.90
CA ARG A 292 -10.10 -60.23 9.19
C ARG A 292 -9.21 -61.15 10.01
N SER A 293 -9.77 -61.74 11.05
CA SER A 293 -9.24 -62.96 11.69
C SER A 293 -10.44 -63.77 12.20
N PRO A 294 -10.41 -65.10 12.03
CA PRO A 294 -11.57 -65.98 11.84
C PRO A 294 -12.58 -66.04 12.99
#